data_AF-A0A8X8X7L0-F1
#
_entry.id   AF-A0A8X8X7L0-F1
#
_cell.length_a   1.000
_cell.length_b   1.000
_cell.length_c   1.000
_cell.angle_alpha   90.00
_cell.angle_beta   90.00
_cell.angle_gamma   90.00
#
_symmetry.space_group_name_H-M   'P 1'
#
loop_
_entity.id
_entity.type
_entity.pdbx_description
1 polymer ?
#
loop_
_entity_poly.entity_id
_entity_poly.type
_entity_poly.pdbx_seq_one_letter_code
_entity_poly.pdbx_strand_id
1 'polypeptide(L)'
;MDSLKCRWKRLNRNGNKWVAACRAANARKRSGMSDQDDGSNSKRTKTSESGEYTIPSNPETPTSGHSTSSRSIGKDKAKRIGKGKVTQSDSINAQCAADLHALRLAKDNENEIARARLQLERVKLDKPSMKMYQKMLLKLLEKEHLSPKDQDMKRNLTKIVFGK
;
A
#
# COMPACT_ATOMS: atom_id res chain seq x y z
N MET A 1 9.69 -13.98 27.96
CA MET A 1 9.74 -12.72 27.18
C MET A 1 10.56 -12.87 25.87
N ASP A 2 11.61 -13.69 25.84
CA ASP A 2 12.54 -13.76 24.71
C ASP A 2 11.99 -14.43 23.44
N SER A 3 11.08 -15.40 23.59
CA SER A 3 10.39 -16.05 22.47
C SER A 3 9.62 -15.04 21.59
N LEU A 4 8.99 -14.05 22.21
CA LEU A 4 8.21 -13.03 21.50
C LEU A 4 9.10 -12.07 20.72
N LYS A 5 10.26 -11.68 21.29
CA LYS A 5 11.27 -10.85 20.60
C LYS A 5 11.87 -11.58 19.40
N CYS A 6 12.17 -12.88 19.54
CA CYS A 6 12.73 -13.68 18.45
C CYS A 6 11.73 -13.85 17.29
N ARG A 7 10.46 -14.09 17.61
CA ARG A 7 9.39 -14.18 16.61
C ARG A 7 9.17 -12.85 15.88
N TRP A 8 9.14 -11.73 16.62
CA TRP A 8 9.02 -10.40 16.03
C TRP A 8 10.17 -10.05 15.09
N LYS A 9 11.43 -10.33 15.49
CA LYS A 9 12.61 -10.11 14.63
C LYS A 9 12.52 -10.89 13.32
N ARG A 10 12.04 -12.14 13.36
CA ARG A 10 11.89 -12.98 12.17
C ARG A 10 10.80 -12.47 11.23
N LEU A 11 9.65 -12.08 11.77
CA LEU A 11 8.55 -11.49 10.99
C LEU A 11 8.97 -10.16 10.37
N ASN A 12 9.65 -9.30 11.12
CA ASN A 12 10.14 -8.01 10.62
C ASN A 12 11.18 -8.20 9.49
N ARG A 13 12.10 -9.17 9.64
CA ARG A 13 13.06 -9.52 8.59
C ARG A 13 12.35 -9.99 7.31
N ASN A 14 11.28 -10.79 7.43
CA ASN A 14 10.52 -11.22 6.25
C ASN A 14 9.72 -10.07 5.62
N GLY A 15 9.09 -9.22 6.43
CA GLY A 15 8.38 -8.03 5.94
C GLY A 15 9.30 -7.10 5.14
N ASN A 16 10.52 -6.84 5.65
CA ASN A 16 11.50 -6.00 4.95
C ASN A 16 11.96 -6.60 3.61
N LYS A 17 12.06 -7.93 3.51
CA LYS A 17 12.37 -8.61 2.23
C LYS A 17 11.27 -8.41 1.20
N TRP A 18 10.00 -8.53 1.61
CA TRP A 18 8.86 -8.27 0.73
C TRP A 18 8.83 -6.82 0.25
N VAL A 19 9.03 -5.86 1.16
CA VAL A 19 9.10 -4.43 0.81
C VAL A 19 10.23 -4.14 -0.19
N ALA A 20 11.40 -4.76 0.00
CA ALA A 20 12.52 -4.61 -0.93
C ALA A 20 12.21 -5.21 -2.32
N ALA A 21 11.61 -6.40 -2.36
CA ALA A 21 11.21 -7.06 -3.61
C ALA A 21 10.15 -6.24 -4.37
N CYS A 22 9.14 -5.70 -3.67
CA CYS A 22 8.12 -4.83 -4.27
C CYS A 22 8.73 -3.53 -4.81
N ARG A 23 9.69 -2.94 -4.09
CA ARG A 23 10.41 -1.73 -4.55
C ARG A 23 11.24 -2.02 -5.80
N ALA A 24 11.96 -3.15 -5.84
CA ALA A 24 12.74 -3.56 -6.99
C ALA A 24 11.86 -3.90 -8.21
N ALA A 25 10.71 -4.56 -8.01
CA ALA A 25 9.75 -4.82 -9.09
C ALA A 25 9.15 -3.51 -9.64
N ASN A 26 8.80 -2.56 -8.76
CA ASN A 26 8.30 -1.25 -9.19
C ASN A 26 9.36 -0.40 -9.88
N ALA A 27 10.63 -0.51 -9.49
CA ALA A 27 11.75 0.14 -10.17
C ALA A 27 11.94 -0.42 -11.59
N ARG A 28 11.89 -1.75 -11.76
CA ARG A 28 11.96 -2.42 -13.06
C ARG A 28 10.82 -2.04 -14.00
N LYS A 29 9.59 -1.96 -13.48
CA LYS A 29 8.42 -1.48 -14.25
C LYS A 29 8.57 -0.03 -14.72
N ARG A 30 9.27 0.81 -13.94
CA ARG A 30 9.55 2.21 -14.30
C ARG A 30 10.73 2.37 -15.24
N SER A 31 11.70 1.46 -15.20
CA SER A 31 12.87 1.49 -16.09
C SER A 31 12.64 0.79 -17.44
N GLY A 32 11.49 0.13 -17.65
CA GLY A 32 11.16 -0.56 -18.89
C GLY A 32 11.99 -1.83 -19.14
N MET A 33 12.70 -2.34 -18.13
CA MET A 33 13.48 -3.58 -18.25
C MET A 33 12.54 -4.78 -18.09
N SER A 34 12.25 -5.49 -19.18
CA SER A 34 11.58 -6.80 -19.11
C SER A 34 12.53 -7.84 -18.52
N ASP A 35 12.01 -8.73 -17.67
CA ASP A 35 12.73 -9.90 -17.17
C ASP A 35 13.00 -10.86 -18.34
N GLN A 36 14.09 -10.60 -19.07
CA GLN A 36 14.70 -11.55 -19.99
C GLN A 36 16.03 -11.95 -19.36
N ASP A 37 16.04 -13.06 -18.62
CA ASP A 37 16.90 -14.17 -19.02
C ASP A 37 16.61 -15.50 -18.30
N ASP A 38 16.99 -16.54 -19.04
CA ASP A 38 17.49 -17.87 -18.65
C ASP A 38 16.67 -18.82 -17.74
N GLY A 39 15.81 -19.64 -18.37
CA GLY A 39 15.15 -20.72 -17.65
C GLY A 39 14.46 -21.77 -18.49
N SER A 40 15.02 -22.19 -19.62
CA SER A 40 14.52 -23.40 -20.31
C SER A 40 15.65 -24.25 -20.89
N ASN A 41 16.20 -25.09 -20.01
CA ASN A 41 16.63 -26.42 -20.38
C ASN A 41 15.39 -27.21 -20.83
N SER A 42 15.17 -27.33 -22.14
CA SER A 42 14.62 -28.54 -22.72
C SER A 42 14.91 -28.61 -24.22
N LYS A 43 15.89 -29.45 -24.55
CA LYS A 43 16.23 -30.00 -25.87
C LYS A 43 15.09 -29.95 -26.92
N ARG A 44 15.29 -29.21 -28.01
CA ARG A 44 15.33 -29.79 -29.38
C ARG A 44 15.81 -28.78 -30.41
N THR A 45 17.02 -29.00 -30.90
CA THR A 45 17.50 -28.50 -32.19
C THR A 45 16.69 -29.16 -33.31
N LYS A 46 16.21 -28.38 -34.28
CA LYS A 46 16.21 -28.75 -35.70
C LYS A 46 16.02 -27.51 -36.57
N THR A 47 17.10 -27.14 -37.24
CA THR A 47 17.13 -26.32 -38.44
C THR A 47 16.63 -27.17 -39.62
N SER A 48 15.78 -26.59 -40.47
CA SER A 48 15.70 -27.00 -41.88
C SER A 48 15.11 -25.86 -42.72
N GLU A 49 16.02 -25.30 -43.50
CA GLU A 49 15.94 -24.40 -44.64
C GLU A 49 15.08 -24.96 -45.80
N SER A 50 14.43 -24.04 -46.55
CA SER A 50 13.84 -24.15 -47.90
C SER A 50 12.58 -23.25 -47.93
N GLY A 51 12.45 -22.19 -48.73
CA GLY A 51 12.90 -21.93 -50.09
C GLY A 51 11.66 -21.55 -50.90
N GLU A 52 11.50 -20.26 -51.24
CA GLU A 52 10.39 -19.73 -52.05
C GLU A 52 10.35 -20.37 -53.44
N TYR A 53 9.17 -20.79 -53.92
CA TYR A 53 8.90 -20.90 -55.36
C TYR A 53 7.44 -20.56 -55.70
N THR A 54 7.32 -19.73 -56.74
CA THR A 54 6.13 -19.10 -57.31
C THR A 54 5.24 -20.08 -58.11
N ILE A 55 3.92 -19.82 -58.11
CA ILE A 55 2.83 -20.52 -58.80
C ILE A 55 2.92 -20.41 -60.34
N PRO A 56 2.35 -21.37 -61.09
CA PRO A 56 1.42 -20.97 -62.17
C PRO A 56 0.08 -21.78 -62.19
N SER A 57 -1.05 -21.05 -62.37
CA SER A 57 -2.40 -21.53 -62.78
C SER A 57 -2.38 -22.10 -64.22
N ASN A 58 -3.35 -22.82 -64.83
CA ASN A 58 -4.82 -23.02 -64.83
C ASN A 58 -5.11 -24.18 -65.88
N PRO A 59 -6.30 -24.44 -66.52
CA PRO A 59 -7.75 -24.39 -66.21
C PRO A 59 -8.56 -25.69 -66.55
N GLU A 60 -9.87 -25.69 -66.24
CA GLU A 60 -11.06 -26.24 -66.99
C GLU A 60 -12.11 -27.08 -66.21
N THR A 61 -13.34 -26.53 -66.19
CA THR A 61 -14.65 -26.87 -65.56
C THR A 61 -15.52 -27.86 -66.41
N PRO A 62 -16.83 -28.17 -66.16
CA PRO A 62 -17.77 -27.93 -65.02
C PRO A 62 -18.64 -29.17 -64.63
N THR A 63 -19.58 -29.08 -63.66
CA THR A 63 -21.02 -29.50 -63.80
C THR A 63 -21.84 -29.35 -62.50
N SER A 64 -22.90 -28.52 -62.58
CA SER A 64 -24.23 -28.58 -61.92
C SER A 64 -24.30 -28.61 -60.38
N GLY A 65 -25.09 -27.80 -59.67
CA GLY A 65 -26.20 -26.94 -60.03
C GLY A 65 -27.03 -26.67 -58.76
N HIS A 66 -27.74 -25.54 -58.74
CA HIS A 66 -28.80 -25.15 -57.79
C HIS A 66 -28.41 -24.43 -56.49
N SER A 67 -28.25 -23.11 -56.61
CA SER A 67 -28.69 -22.16 -55.58
C SER A 67 -30.19 -21.86 -55.79
N THR A 68 -31.02 -22.12 -54.79
CA THR A 68 -32.34 -21.49 -54.66
C THR A 68 -32.35 -20.61 -53.42
N SER A 69 -32.28 -19.30 -53.67
CA SER A 69 -32.68 -18.26 -52.73
C SER A 69 -34.15 -18.43 -52.39
N SER A 70 -34.47 -18.62 -51.11
CA SER A 70 -35.71 -18.10 -50.52
C SER A 70 -35.54 -17.97 -49.01
N ARG A 71 -35.66 -16.73 -48.50
CA ARG A 71 -35.92 -16.46 -47.08
C ARG A 71 -37.42 -16.36 -46.88
N SER A 72 -37.94 -16.88 -45.77
CA SER A 72 -38.87 -16.09 -44.94
C SER A 72 -38.90 -16.54 -43.48
N ILE A 73 -38.57 -15.57 -42.61
CA ILE A 73 -39.28 -15.18 -41.38
C ILE A 73 -39.50 -16.29 -40.34
N GLY A 74 -38.57 -16.36 -39.38
CA GLY A 74 -38.81 -16.86 -38.03
C GLY A 74 -38.48 -15.75 -37.02
N LYS A 75 -39.47 -15.27 -36.28
CA LYS A 75 -39.33 -14.27 -35.21
C LYS A 75 -38.46 -14.85 -34.10
N ASP A 76 -37.17 -14.56 -34.10
CA ASP A 76 -36.31 -15.00 -32.99
C ASP A 76 -36.50 -14.06 -31.80
N LYS A 77 -36.91 -14.64 -30.68
CA LYS A 77 -37.17 -13.90 -29.44
C LYS A 77 -35.85 -13.34 -28.95
N ALA A 78 -35.80 -12.05 -28.65
CA ALA A 78 -34.66 -11.41 -28.00
C ALA A 78 -34.32 -12.17 -26.70
N LYS A 79 -33.31 -13.04 -26.77
CA LYS A 79 -32.59 -13.48 -25.58
C LYS A 79 -31.96 -12.22 -25.00
N ARG A 80 -32.52 -11.70 -23.92
CA ARG A 80 -31.75 -10.91 -22.96
C ARG A 80 -30.64 -11.84 -22.47
N ILE A 81 -29.47 -11.76 -23.10
CA ILE A 81 -28.22 -12.32 -22.56
C ILE A 81 -27.83 -11.43 -21.39
N GLY A 82 -28.57 -11.57 -20.30
CA GLY A 82 -28.16 -11.16 -18.97
C GLY A 82 -27.28 -12.28 -18.42
N LYS A 83 -26.01 -12.27 -18.79
CA LYS A 83 -24.96 -12.96 -18.04
C LYS A 83 -23.71 -12.11 -18.20
N GLY A 84 -23.67 -11.03 -17.44
CA GLY A 84 -22.46 -10.27 -17.22
C GLY A 84 -21.42 -11.23 -16.67
N LYS A 85 -20.54 -11.70 -17.55
CA LYS A 85 -19.32 -12.39 -17.17
C LYS A 85 -18.47 -11.29 -16.55
N VAL A 86 -18.60 -11.07 -15.24
CA VAL A 86 -17.63 -10.24 -14.51
C VAL A 86 -16.28 -10.88 -14.81
N THR A 87 -15.48 -10.17 -15.58
CA THR A 87 -14.17 -10.66 -15.99
C THR A 87 -13.37 -10.81 -14.70
N GLN A 88 -12.67 -11.92 -14.51
CA GLN A 88 -11.85 -12.16 -13.32
C GLN A 88 -10.92 -10.97 -13.02
N SER A 89 -10.48 -10.27 -14.07
CA SER A 89 -9.73 -9.01 -14.00
C SER A 89 -10.46 -7.86 -13.31
N ASP A 90 -11.77 -7.72 -13.49
CA ASP A 90 -12.56 -6.64 -12.88
C ASP A 90 -12.69 -6.83 -11.36
N SER A 91 -12.84 -8.09 -10.93
CA SER A 91 -12.84 -8.47 -9.52
C SER A 91 -11.47 -8.26 -8.86
N ILE A 92 -10.38 -8.56 -9.55
CA ILE A 92 -9.01 -8.36 -9.04
C ILE A 92 -8.69 -6.86 -8.93
N ASN A 93 -9.09 -6.07 -9.92
CA ASN A 93 -8.88 -4.62 -9.90
C ASN A 93 -9.67 -3.93 -8.78
N ALA A 94 -10.91 -4.37 -8.53
CA ALA A 94 -11.71 -3.88 -7.41
C ALA A 94 -11.08 -4.23 -6.06
N GLN A 95 -10.55 -5.45 -5.90
CA GLN A 95 -9.84 -5.85 -4.69
C GLN A 95 -8.56 -5.03 -4.46
N CYS A 96 -7.75 -4.82 -5.50
CA CYS A 96 -6.56 -3.97 -5.43
C CYS A 96 -6.89 -2.53 -5.01
N ALA A 97 -8.00 -1.97 -5.50
CA ALA A 97 -8.44 -0.63 -5.11
C ALA A 97 -8.87 -0.58 -3.63
N ALA A 98 -9.59 -1.60 -3.16
CA ALA A 98 -9.98 -1.73 -1.75
C ALA A 98 -8.76 -1.87 -0.83
N ASP A 99 -7.79 -2.69 -1.21
CA ASP A 99 -6.56 -2.91 -0.44
C ASP A 99 -5.70 -1.64 -0.36
N LEU A 100 -5.59 -0.88 -1.47
CA LEU A 100 -4.90 0.41 -1.48
C LEU A 100 -5.59 1.45 -0.58
N HIS A 101 -6.92 1.45 -0.57
CA HIS A 101 -7.69 2.33 0.31
C HIS A 101 -7.50 1.95 1.78
N ALA A 102 -7.58 0.66 2.11
CA ALA A 102 -7.32 0.16 3.46
C ALA A 102 -5.90 0.51 3.94
N LEU A 103 -4.90 0.39 3.07
CA LEU A 103 -3.51 0.75 3.38
C LEU A 103 -3.35 2.25 3.65
N ARG A 104 -4.01 3.11 2.86
CA ARG A 104 -4.01 4.57 3.09
C ARG A 104 -4.61 4.93 4.44
N LEU A 105 -5.79 4.38 4.75
CA LEU A 105 -6.45 4.53 6.05
C LEU A 105 -5.54 4.11 7.21
N ALA A 106 -4.92 2.93 7.11
CA ALA A 106 -4.03 2.44 8.16
C ALA A 106 -2.84 3.40 8.39
N LYS A 107 -2.21 3.88 7.31
CA LYS A 107 -1.10 4.82 7.39
C LYS A 107 -1.53 6.17 7.96
N ASP A 108 -2.71 6.65 7.61
CA ASP A 108 -3.23 7.93 8.11
C ASP A 108 -3.57 7.85 9.60
N ASN A 109 -4.08 6.71 10.08
CA ASN A 109 -4.27 6.42 11.49
C ASN A 109 -2.93 6.41 12.26
N GLU A 110 -1.90 5.76 11.71
CA GLU A 110 -0.56 5.79 12.31
C GLU A 110 -0.01 7.21 12.41
N ASN A 111 -0.23 8.04 11.37
CA ASN A 111 0.18 9.45 11.36
C ASN A 111 -0.58 10.29 12.39
N GLU A 112 -1.87 10.02 12.59
CA GLU A 112 -2.65 10.67 13.65
C GLU A 112 -2.12 10.31 15.04
N ILE A 113 -1.85 9.03 15.29
CA ILE A 113 -1.25 8.57 16.56
C ILE A 113 0.12 9.23 16.78
N ALA A 114 0.96 9.31 15.74
CA ALA A 114 2.26 9.98 15.84
C ALA A 114 2.11 11.47 16.18
N ARG A 115 1.17 12.17 15.55
CA ARG A 115 0.87 13.59 15.86
C ARG A 115 0.38 13.76 17.29
N ALA A 116 -0.54 12.92 17.75
CA ALA A 116 -1.05 12.96 19.13
C ALA A 116 0.06 12.72 20.17
N ARG A 117 0.98 11.79 19.90
CA ARG A 117 2.15 11.54 20.76
C ARG A 117 3.08 12.74 20.84
N LEU A 118 3.38 13.37 19.70
CA LEU A 118 4.21 14.57 19.66
C LEU A 118 3.58 15.75 20.43
N GLN A 119 2.26 15.93 20.33
CA GLN A 119 1.55 16.94 21.11
C GLN A 119 1.65 16.66 22.61
N LEU A 120 1.44 15.41 23.03
CA LEU A 120 1.57 15.02 24.44
C LEU A 120 2.98 15.27 24.98
N GLU A 121 4.01 14.94 24.20
CA GLU A 121 5.40 15.17 24.58
C GLU A 121 5.70 16.67 24.73
N ARG A 122 5.22 17.50 23.79
CA ARG A 122 5.31 18.96 23.90
C ARG A 122 4.63 19.49 25.16
N VAL A 123 3.42 19.03 25.48
CA VAL A 123 2.71 19.44 26.71
C VAL A 123 3.44 18.99 27.97
N LYS A 124 4.07 17.80 27.96
CA LYS A 124 4.89 17.31 29.08
C LYS A 124 6.18 18.09 29.28
N LEU A 125 6.78 18.60 28.19
CA LEU A 125 7.94 19.48 28.22
C LEU A 125 7.60 20.91 28.63
N ASP A 126 6.45 21.42 28.18
CA ASP A 126 5.97 22.76 28.50
C ASP A 126 5.55 22.88 29.97
N LYS A 127 5.02 21.80 30.56
CA LYS A 127 4.79 21.75 32.00
C LYS A 127 6.13 21.59 32.74
N PRO A 128 6.54 22.55 33.57
CA PRO A 128 7.65 22.37 34.47
C PRO A 128 7.53 21.06 35.26
N SER A 129 8.62 20.31 35.31
CA SER A 129 8.73 19.19 36.23
C SER A 129 8.38 19.64 37.65
N MET A 130 7.67 18.80 38.41
CA MET A 130 7.39 19.05 39.83
C MET A 130 8.68 19.41 40.61
N LYS A 131 9.82 18.81 40.23
CA LYS A 131 11.14 19.14 40.81
C LYS A 131 11.56 20.60 40.57
N MET A 132 11.20 21.18 39.42
CA MET A 132 11.49 22.58 39.11
C MET A 132 10.65 23.51 39.98
N TYR A 133 9.36 23.21 40.16
CA TYR A 133 8.49 23.96 41.08
C TYR A 133 8.97 23.89 42.53
N GLN A 134 9.35 22.70 43.00
CA GLN A 134 9.94 22.50 44.33
C GLN A 134 11.23 23.32 44.50
N LYS A 135 12.14 23.28 43.53
CA LYS A 135 13.40 24.04 43.58
C LYS A 135 13.17 25.56 43.59
N MET A 136 12.21 26.04 42.81
CA MET A 136 11.86 27.46 42.79
C MET A 136 11.22 27.90 44.11
N LEU A 137 10.36 27.06 44.70
CA LEU A 137 9.78 27.32 46.03
C LEU A 137 10.87 27.40 47.10
N LEU A 138 11.85 26.48 47.08
CA LEU A 138 12.96 26.49 48.03
C LEU A 138 13.77 27.80 47.95
N LYS A 139 14.11 28.24 46.73
CA LYS A 139 14.79 29.54 46.52
C LYS A 139 14.01 30.75 47.04
N LEU A 140 12.67 30.70 46.98
CA LEU A 140 11.83 31.75 47.55
C LEU A 140 11.77 31.68 49.08
N LEU A 141 11.93 30.49 49.67
CA LEU A 141 11.99 30.32 51.12
C LEU A 141 13.34 30.74 51.70
N GLU A 142 14.42 30.69 50.91
CA GLU A 142 15.76 31.16 51.29
C GLU A 142 15.88 32.69 51.35
N LYS A 143 14.96 33.43 50.71
CA LYS A 143 14.95 34.89 50.72
C LYS A 143 14.35 35.44 52.02
N GLU A 144 15.11 36.30 52.70
CA GLU A 144 14.67 36.99 53.92
C GLU A 144 13.50 37.97 53.66
N HIS A 145 13.55 38.68 52.52
CA HIS A 145 12.49 39.59 52.09
C HIS A 145 12.05 39.24 50.67
N LEU A 146 10.75 38.96 50.53
CA LEU A 146 10.13 38.66 49.26
C LEU A 146 9.39 39.90 48.76
N SER A 147 9.55 40.21 47.47
CA SER A 147 8.70 41.21 46.82
C SER A 147 7.23 40.76 46.84
N PRO A 148 6.25 41.67 46.72
CA PRO A 148 4.84 41.29 46.61
C PRO A 148 4.59 40.25 45.50
N LYS A 149 5.27 40.40 44.36
CA LYS A 149 5.20 39.44 43.24
C LYS A 149 5.77 38.06 43.60
N ASP A 150 6.86 38.03 44.36
CA ASP A 150 7.48 36.78 44.80
C ASP A 150 6.62 36.08 45.87
N GLN A 151 5.89 36.84 46.70
CA GLN A 151 4.92 36.29 47.65
C GLN A 151 3.77 35.58 46.92
N ASP A 152 3.22 36.19 45.87
CA ASP A 152 2.18 35.57 45.04
C ASP A 152 2.70 34.31 44.35
N MET A 153 3.92 34.37 43.81
CA MET A 153 4.56 33.20 43.20
C MET A 153 4.78 32.08 44.21
N LYS A 154 5.24 32.39 45.42
CA LYS A 154 5.39 31.43 46.52
C LYS A 154 4.06 30.78 46.91
N ARG A 155 2.98 31.56 47.02
CA ARG A 155 1.63 31.04 47.27
C ARG A 155 1.20 30.07 46.18
N ASN A 156 1.28 30.49 44.91
CA ASN A 156 0.91 29.65 43.77
C ASN A 156 1.71 28.34 43.70
N LEU A 157 3.03 28.40 43.92
CA LEU A 157 3.89 27.21 43.94
C LEU A 157 3.55 26.27 45.10
N THR A 158 3.20 26.82 46.26
CA THR A 158 2.76 26.02 47.41
C THR A 158 1.48 25.26 47.08
N LYS A 159 0.52 25.89 46.37
CA LYS A 159 -0.69 25.20 45.89
C LYS A 159 -0.36 24.07 44.91
N ILE A 160 0.55 24.31 43.97
CA ILE A 160 0.96 23.30 42.97
C ILE A 160 1.68 22.11 43.63
N VAL A 161 2.58 22.37 44.58
CA VAL A 161 3.43 21.35 45.21
C VAL A 161 2.68 20.55 46.28
N PHE A 162 1.80 21.20 47.05
CA PHE A 162 1.12 20.58 48.21
C PHE A 162 -0.38 20.38 48.04
N GLY A 163 -1.00 20.90 46.97
CA GLY A 163 -2.43 20.73 46.69
C GLY A 163 -3.36 21.42 47.68
N LYS A 164 -2.88 22.45 48.39
CA LYS A 164 -3.63 23.21 49.42
C LYS A 164 -4.16 24.53 48.90
#